data_AF-A0A2T5G7R3-F1
#
_entry.id   AF-A0A2T5G7R3-F1
#
_cell.length_a   1.000
_cell.length_b   1.000
_cell.length_c   1.000
_cell.angle_alpha   90.00
_cell.angle_beta   90.00
_cell.angle_gamma   90.00
#
_symmetry.space_group_name_H-M   'P 1'
#
loop_
_entity.id
_entity.type
_entity.pdbx_description
1 polymer ?
#
loop_
_entity_poly.entity_id
_entity_poly.type
_entity_poly.pdbx_seq_one_letter_code
_entity_poly.pdbx_strand_id
1 'polypeptide(L)'
;MTMQKRLLLLAVALMLLGFLLARQAIQAARAEEAVVVATKPIAPYTIIPPDAVAVKKIPKAAALDAFRDPAEVVGRASIGNLLPDEPVRPGHVTDVRYARLSGSLPPGRVAVALPSSLELTVSDSVRPGDRIDLYAVREGGVDLVLPAALVRAGGGKAEEDNPQAGGGGGVILEIDETAVPAYLNAIAGGGRFLAVLRPIAEEKGPEINPAGPEPETFEKPVPPGEGQQATPTGPQTPEGEQEVRP
;
A
#
# COMPACT_ATOMS: atom_id res chain seq x y z
N MET A 1 -1.67 -58.42 57.16
CA MET A 1 -2.58 -57.75 56.19
C MET A 1 -2.92 -58.77 55.11
N THR A 2 -4.18 -59.22 55.02
CA THR A 2 -4.58 -60.30 54.10
C THR A 2 -4.38 -59.88 52.65
N MET A 3 -4.00 -60.81 51.76
CA MET A 3 -3.70 -60.57 50.33
C MET A 3 -4.80 -59.77 49.63
N GLN A 4 -6.05 -59.98 50.02
CA GLN A 4 -7.22 -59.23 49.55
C GLN A 4 -7.17 -57.72 49.83
N LYS A 5 -6.67 -57.29 51.01
CA LYS A 5 -6.52 -55.86 51.36
C LYS A 5 -5.44 -55.20 50.51
N ARG A 6 -4.38 -55.92 50.13
CA ARG A 6 -3.33 -55.41 49.24
C ARG A 6 -3.84 -55.25 47.81
N LEU A 7 -4.63 -56.21 47.31
CA LEU A 7 -5.26 -56.12 46.00
C LEU A 7 -6.23 -54.94 45.90
N LEU A 8 -7.03 -54.73 46.95
CA LEU A 8 -8.00 -53.63 47.01
C LEU A 8 -7.29 -52.26 47.05
N LEU A 9 -6.21 -52.13 47.82
CA LEU A 9 -5.40 -50.90 47.82
C LEU A 9 -4.74 -50.62 46.47
N LEU A 10 -4.24 -51.64 45.77
CA LEU A 10 -3.67 -51.47 44.43
C LEU A 10 -4.72 -50.98 43.42
N ALA A 11 -5.92 -51.57 43.43
CA ALA A 11 -7.01 -51.16 42.55
C ALA A 11 -7.43 -49.70 42.80
N VAL A 12 -7.55 -49.29 44.06
CA VAL A 12 -7.85 -47.89 44.43
C VAL A 12 -6.73 -46.95 44.00
N ALA A 13 -5.46 -47.34 44.18
CA ALA A 13 -4.31 -46.54 43.75
C ALA A 13 -4.28 -46.35 42.22
N LEU A 14 -4.54 -47.40 41.44
CA LEU A 14 -4.64 -47.30 39.98
C LEU A 14 -5.82 -46.45 39.53
N MET A 15 -6.97 -46.55 40.19
CA MET A 15 -8.14 -45.71 39.91
C MET A 15 -7.84 -44.23 40.18
N LEU A 16 -7.19 -43.91 41.31
CA LEU A 16 -6.78 -42.54 41.65
C LEU A 16 -5.74 -42.00 40.67
N LEU A 17 -4.77 -42.81 40.27
CA LEU A 17 -3.77 -42.43 39.27
C LEU A 17 -4.42 -42.14 37.91
N GLY A 18 -5.33 -43.01 37.44
CA GLY A 18 -6.08 -42.80 36.21
C GLY A 18 -6.93 -41.52 36.25
N PHE A 19 -7.58 -41.25 37.38
CA PHE A 19 -8.35 -40.02 37.59
C PHE A 19 -7.47 -38.76 37.54
N LEU A 20 -6.29 -38.78 38.18
CA LEU A 20 -5.36 -37.65 38.17
C LEU A 20 -4.83 -37.37 36.76
N LEU A 21 -4.46 -38.42 36.01
CA LEU A 21 -4.00 -38.30 34.63
C LEU A 21 -5.10 -37.75 33.71
N ALA A 22 -6.33 -38.26 33.82
CA ALA A 22 -7.48 -37.77 33.07
C ALA A 22 -7.78 -36.29 33.38
N ARG A 23 -7.74 -35.91 34.66
CA ARG A 23 -7.94 -34.51 35.09
C ARG A 23 -6.86 -33.60 34.52
N GLN A 24 -5.60 -34.03 34.55
CA GLN A 24 -4.49 -33.25 34.01
C GLN A 24 -4.61 -33.07 32.50
N ALA A 25 -4.99 -34.12 31.77
CA ALA A 25 -5.23 -34.05 30.32
C ALA A 25 -6.38 -33.09 29.97
N ILE A 26 -7.50 -33.13 30.71
CA ILE A 26 -8.63 -32.22 30.51
C ILE A 26 -8.24 -30.77 30.80
N GLN A 27 -7.46 -30.53 31.86
CA GLN A 27 -7.00 -29.18 32.19
C GLN A 27 -6.01 -28.63 31.15
N ALA A 28 -5.11 -29.48 30.64
CA ALA A 28 -4.21 -29.09 29.55
C ALA A 28 -4.99 -28.75 28.26
N ALA A 29 -6.05 -29.50 27.95
CA ALA A 29 -6.90 -29.22 26.79
C ALA A 29 -7.74 -27.92 26.93
N ARG A 30 -7.98 -27.46 28.15
CA ARG A 30 -8.67 -26.19 28.46
C ARG A 30 -7.75 -24.98 28.52
N ALA A 31 -6.45 -25.15 28.30
CA ALA A 31 -5.54 -24.02 28.23
C ALA A 31 -5.97 -23.09 27.09
N GLU A 32 -6.25 -21.83 27.40
CA GLU A 32 -6.57 -20.79 26.44
C GLU A 32 -5.37 -19.89 26.20
N GLU A 33 -5.28 -19.35 24.99
CA GLU A 33 -4.26 -18.39 24.59
C GLU A 33 -4.93 -17.22 23.85
N ALA A 34 -4.46 -16.00 24.12
CA ALA A 34 -4.92 -14.80 23.46
C ALA A 34 -4.19 -14.65 22.12
N VAL A 35 -4.95 -14.65 21.02
CA VAL A 35 -4.42 -14.51 19.66
C VAL A 35 -5.25 -13.52 18.86
N VAL A 36 -4.65 -12.99 17.80
CA VAL A 36 -5.32 -12.13 16.82
C VAL A 36 -6.21 -13.00 15.93
N VAL A 37 -7.48 -12.65 15.84
CA VAL A 37 -8.48 -13.27 14.97
C VAL A 37 -9.11 -12.25 14.05
N ALA A 38 -9.60 -12.68 12.89
CA ALA A 38 -10.40 -11.83 12.02
C ALA A 38 -11.82 -11.62 12.60
N THR A 39 -12.31 -10.38 12.60
CA THR A 39 -13.66 -10.03 13.10
C THR A 39 -14.74 -10.12 12.02
N LYS A 40 -14.32 -10.01 10.76
CA LYS A 40 -15.16 -10.03 9.55
C LYS A 40 -14.41 -10.76 8.43
N PRO A 41 -15.08 -11.16 7.35
CA PRO A 41 -14.40 -11.78 6.21
C PRO A 41 -13.39 -10.79 5.61
N ILE A 42 -12.15 -11.24 5.41
CA ILE A 42 -11.09 -10.46 4.75
C ILE A 42 -10.76 -11.16 3.44
N ALA A 43 -11.10 -10.53 2.32
CA ALA A 43 -10.83 -11.06 0.99
C ALA A 43 -9.31 -11.20 0.75
N PRO A 44 -8.89 -12.12 -0.14
CA PRO A 44 -7.48 -12.24 -0.53
C PRO A 44 -6.90 -10.90 -1.04
N TYR A 45 -5.62 -10.65 -0.75
CA TYR A 45 -4.86 -9.48 -1.19
C TYR A 45 -5.42 -8.14 -0.69
N THR A 46 -6.16 -8.16 0.41
CA THR A 46 -6.72 -6.95 1.02
C THR A 46 -5.81 -6.49 2.15
N ILE A 47 -5.52 -5.19 2.21
CA ILE A 47 -4.82 -4.58 3.34
C ILE A 47 -5.71 -4.71 4.58
N ILE A 48 -5.17 -5.28 5.66
CA ILE A 48 -5.92 -5.55 6.88
C ILE A 48 -6.07 -4.24 7.68
N PRO A 49 -7.29 -3.68 7.80
CA PRO A 49 -7.51 -2.50 8.62
C PRO A 49 -7.59 -2.85 10.12
N PRO A 50 -7.40 -1.87 11.02
CA PRO A 50 -7.45 -2.09 12.47
C PRO A 50 -8.77 -2.68 12.97
N ASP A 51 -9.89 -2.41 12.29
CA ASP A 51 -11.22 -2.86 12.68
C ASP A 51 -11.55 -4.29 12.19
N ALA A 52 -10.71 -4.87 11.32
CA ALA A 52 -10.89 -6.22 10.79
C ALA A 52 -10.28 -7.32 11.68
N VAL A 53 -9.56 -6.95 12.73
CA VAL A 53 -8.90 -7.90 13.63
C VAL A 53 -9.14 -7.53 15.08
N ALA A 54 -9.16 -8.55 15.95
CA ALA A 54 -9.27 -8.37 17.39
C ALA A 54 -8.50 -9.48 18.11
N VAL A 55 -8.13 -9.23 19.37
CA VAL A 55 -7.54 -10.26 20.23
C VAL A 55 -8.65 -11.07 20.90
N LYS A 56 -8.65 -12.39 20.69
CA LYS A 56 -9.62 -13.33 21.28
C LYS A 56 -8.89 -14.47 21.98
N LYS A 57 -9.44 -14.92 23.11
CA LYS A 57 -8.96 -16.13 23.79
C LYS A 57 -9.55 -17.35 23.10
N ILE A 58 -8.68 -18.25 22.66
CA ILE A 58 -9.07 -19.51 22.02
C ILE A 58 -8.29 -20.68 22.64
N PRO A 59 -8.74 -21.93 22.45
CA PRO A 59 -7.98 -23.09 22.92
C PRO A 59 -6.57 -23.09 22.35
N LYS A 60 -5.56 -23.39 23.19
CA LYS A 60 -4.14 -23.39 22.82
C LYS A 60 -3.84 -24.28 21.60
N ALA A 61 -4.59 -25.36 21.44
CA ALA A 61 -4.49 -26.25 20.28
C ALA A 61 -4.86 -25.56 18.95
N ALA A 62 -5.73 -24.54 18.98
CA ALA A 62 -6.11 -23.73 17.82
C ALA A 62 -5.23 -22.48 17.65
N ALA A 63 -4.56 -22.00 18.70
CA ALA A 63 -3.66 -20.86 18.64
C ALA A 63 -2.43 -21.13 17.74
N LEU A 64 -1.75 -22.26 17.93
CA LEU A 64 -0.52 -22.63 17.21
C LEU A 64 0.44 -21.42 17.02
N ASP A 65 0.72 -21.04 15.78
CA ASP A 65 1.62 -19.94 15.36
C ASP A 65 0.88 -18.61 15.11
N ALA A 66 -0.35 -18.45 15.58
CA ALA A 66 -1.12 -17.23 15.37
C ALA A 66 -0.44 -16.01 16.03
N PHE A 67 -0.62 -14.85 15.40
CA PHE A 67 -0.15 -13.57 15.94
C PHE A 67 -0.81 -13.29 17.29
N ARG A 68 -0.09 -12.61 18.18
CA ARG A 68 -0.59 -12.20 19.50
C ARG A 68 -0.86 -10.71 19.61
N ASP A 69 -0.19 -9.92 18.77
CA ASP A 69 -0.32 -8.47 18.71
C ASP A 69 -0.97 -8.04 17.39
N PRO A 70 -2.12 -7.35 17.41
CA PRO A 70 -2.72 -6.78 16.21
C PRO A 70 -1.78 -5.87 15.44
N ALA A 71 -0.83 -5.18 16.09
CA ALA A 71 0.12 -4.30 15.43
C ALA A 71 1.04 -5.03 14.43
N GLU A 72 1.26 -6.34 14.61
CA GLU A 72 2.03 -7.17 13.67
C GLU A 72 1.23 -7.54 12.41
N VAL A 73 -0.09 -7.35 12.43
CA VAL A 73 -1.02 -7.79 11.37
C VAL A 73 -1.61 -6.60 10.61
N VAL A 74 -1.96 -5.54 11.33
CA VAL A 74 -2.58 -4.34 10.75
C VAL A 74 -1.64 -3.71 9.72
N GLY A 75 -2.19 -3.36 8.57
CA GLY A 75 -1.43 -2.80 7.45
C GLY A 75 -0.70 -3.82 6.60
N ARG A 76 -0.71 -5.12 6.94
CA ARG A 76 -0.28 -6.19 6.03
C ARG A 76 -1.40 -6.56 5.05
N ALA A 77 -1.05 -7.24 3.96
CA ALA A 77 -2.02 -7.77 3.01
C ALA A 77 -2.30 -9.25 3.28
N SER A 78 -3.55 -9.68 3.15
CA SER A 78 -3.90 -11.11 3.17
C SER A 78 -3.38 -11.84 1.92
N ILE A 79 -2.95 -13.09 2.05
CA ILE A 79 -2.57 -13.94 0.90
C ILE A 79 -3.78 -14.75 0.41
N GLY A 80 -4.67 -15.13 1.32
CA GLY A 80 -5.89 -15.87 1.07
C GLY A 80 -7.10 -15.23 1.75
N ASN A 81 -8.22 -15.93 1.71
CA ASN A 81 -9.43 -15.48 2.39
C ASN A 81 -9.30 -15.80 3.89
N LEU A 82 -9.55 -14.82 4.76
CA LEU A 82 -9.66 -15.06 6.20
C LEU A 82 -11.13 -14.98 6.60
N LEU A 83 -11.61 -16.02 7.27
CA LEU A 83 -12.97 -16.09 7.75
C LEU A 83 -13.11 -15.43 9.13
N PRO A 84 -14.32 -14.97 9.52
CA PRO A 84 -14.56 -14.51 10.88
C PRO A 84 -14.17 -15.56 11.91
N ASP A 85 -13.64 -15.09 13.05
CA ASP A 85 -13.10 -15.90 14.15
C ASP A 85 -11.89 -16.78 13.81
N GLU A 86 -11.34 -16.67 12.60
CA GLU A 86 -10.14 -17.39 12.20
C GLU A 86 -8.88 -16.74 12.79
N PRO A 87 -7.98 -17.51 13.42
CA PRO A 87 -6.69 -17.00 13.89
C PRO A 87 -5.81 -16.54 12.73
N VAL A 88 -5.25 -15.34 12.82
CA VAL A 88 -4.35 -14.81 11.81
C VAL A 88 -2.95 -15.40 12.01
N ARG A 89 -2.43 -16.04 10.97
CA ARG A 89 -1.13 -16.74 10.99
C ARG A 89 -0.13 -16.07 10.03
N PRO A 90 1.19 -16.29 10.22
CA PRO A 90 2.21 -15.81 9.29
C PRO A 90 1.94 -16.22 7.83
N GLY A 91 1.46 -17.44 7.58
CA GLY A 91 1.11 -17.90 6.23
C GLY A 91 -0.13 -17.24 5.61
N HIS A 92 -0.89 -16.46 6.39
CA HIS A 92 -2.10 -15.76 5.91
C HIS A 92 -1.81 -14.34 5.45
N VAL A 93 -0.65 -13.78 5.80
CA VAL A 93 -0.33 -12.37 5.59
C VAL A 93 1.02 -12.18 4.91
N THR A 94 1.13 -11.13 4.12
CA THR A 94 2.38 -10.70 3.48
C THR A 94 2.53 -9.19 3.63
N ASP A 95 3.76 -8.70 3.46
CA ASP A 95 4.00 -7.26 3.34
C ASP A 95 3.27 -6.74 2.09
N VAL A 96 2.66 -5.56 2.17
CA VAL A 96 1.92 -4.95 1.07
C VAL A 96 2.79 -4.79 -0.18
N ARG A 97 4.10 -4.61 -0.01
CA ARG A 97 5.07 -4.57 -1.11
C ARG A 97 5.14 -5.86 -1.92
N TYR A 98 4.76 -6.99 -1.31
CA TYR A 98 4.69 -8.31 -1.94
C TYR A 98 3.24 -8.75 -2.23
N ALA A 99 2.24 -7.92 -1.91
CA ALA A 99 0.90 -8.12 -2.43
C ALA A 99 0.89 -7.92 -3.95
N ARG A 100 -0.10 -8.50 -4.66
CA ARG A 100 -0.28 -8.33 -6.11
C ARG A 100 -0.01 -6.89 -6.55
N LEU A 101 0.49 -6.70 -7.77
CA LEU A 101 0.89 -5.39 -8.31
C LEU A 101 -0.10 -4.25 -8.01
N SER A 102 -1.41 -4.51 -8.09
CA SER A 102 -2.44 -3.51 -7.76
C SER A 102 -2.46 -3.06 -6.29
N GLY A 103 -2.15 -3.95 -5.35
CA GLY A 103 -2.11 -3.65 -3.92
C GLY A 103 -0.84 -2.92 -3.47
N SER A 104 0.21 -2.89 -4.31
CA SER A 104 1.44 -2.15 -4.04
C SER A 104 1.50 -0.77 -4.70
N LEU A 105 0.48 -0.42 -5.51
CA LEU A 105 0.35 0.91 -6.10
C LEU A 105 -0.12 1.93 -5.05
N PRO A 106 0.54 3.09 -4.92
CA PRO A 106 0.02 4.20 -4.11
C PRO A 106 -1.34 4.71 -4.62
N PRO A 107 -2.19 5.30 -3.76
CA PRO A 107 -3.39 5.99 -4.20
C PRO A 107 -3.10 7.05 -5.28
N GLY A 108 -3.95 7.13 -6.31
CA GLY A 108 -3.76 8.05 -7.44
C GLY A 108 -2.71 7.59 -8.46
N ARG A 109 -2.17 6.38 -8.31
CA ARG A 109 -1.26 5.77 -9.29
C ARG A 109 -1.83 4.50 -9.88
N VAL A 110 -1.47 4.26 -11.14
CA VAL A 110 -1.92 3.09 -11.90
C VAL A 110 -0.72 2.39 -12.53
N ALA A 111 -0.85 1.08 -12.74
CA ALA A 111 0.10 0.32 -13.54
C ALA A 111 -0.36 0.24 -14.99
N VAL A 112 0.52 0.58 -15.93
CA VAL A 112 0.31 0.43 -17.37
C VAL A 112 1.38 -0.48 -17.96
N ALA A 113 0.99 -1.33 -18.91
CA ALA A 113 1.92 -2.15 -19.67
C ALA A 113 2.36 -1.38 -20.93
N LEU A 114 3.67 -1.31 -21.16
CA LEU A 114 4.21 -0.84 -22.42
C LEU A 114 3.97 -1.88 -23.53
N PRO A 115 3.53 -1.47 -24.73
CA PRO A 115 3.35 -2.39 -25.85
C PRO A 115 4.68 -3.07 -26.22
N SER A 116 4.63 -4.35 -26.57
CA SER A 116 5.83 -5.16 -26.84
C SER A 116 6.59 -4.77 -28.11
N SER A 117 6.01 -3.94 -28.98
CA SER A 117 6.61 -3.48 -30.23
C SER A 117 7.64 -2.36 -30.04
N LEU A 118 7.94 -1.96 -28.80
CA LEU A 118 8.99 -0.99 -28.58
C LEU A 118 10.37 -1.60 -28.85
N GLU A 119 11.13 -0.96 -29.72
CA GLU A 119 12.59 -1.01 -29.69
C GLU A 119 13.08 -0.28 -28.43
N LEU A 120 12.91 -0.93 -27.28
CA LEU A 120 13.51 -0.49 -26.04
C LEU A 120 15.01 -0.79 -26.15
N THR A 121 15.78 0.15 -26.69
CA THR A 121 17.26 0.07 -26.76
C THR A 121 17.89 -0.15 -25.37
N VAL A 122 17.12 0.09 -24.30
CA VAL A 122 17.48 -0.10 -22.89
C VAL A 122 16.75 -1.26 -22.20
N SER A 123 15.85 -1.99 -22.87
CA SER A 123 14.94 -2.96 -22.23
C SER A 123 15.63 -4.01 -21.38
N ASP A 124 16.77 -4.53 -21.86
CA ASP A 124 17.52 -5.57 -21.16
C ASP A 124 18.27 -5.05 -19.94
N SER A 125 18.41 -3.72 -19.81
CA SER A 125 19.07 -3.06 -18.69
C SER A 125 18.10 -2.49 -17.65
N VAL A 126 16.83 -2.29 -18.01
CA VAL A 126 15.83 -1.70 -17.13
C VAL A 126 15.39 -2.73 -16.08
N ARG A 127 15.50 -2.36 -14.80
CA ARG A 127 15.14 -3.18 -13.65
C ARG A 127 13.96 -2.58 -12.88
N PRO A 128 13.19 -3.41 -12.15
CA PRO A 128 12.23 -2.89 -11.18
C PRO A 128 12.89 -1.89 -10.21
N GLY A 129 12.27 -0.73 -10.02
CA GLY A 129 12.81 0.38 -9.24
C GLY A 129 13.41 1.51 -10.07
N ASP A 130 13.75 1.25 -11.34
CA ASP A 130 14.26 2.28 -12.25
C ASP A 130 13.17 3.29 -12.63
N ARG A 131 13.60 4.50 -12.99
CA ARG A 131 12.71 5.54 -13.53
C ARG A 131 13.04 5.82 -14.98
N ILE A 132 12.02 5.91 -15.82
CA ILE A 132 12.20 6.21 -17.24
C ILE A 132 11.34 7.41 -17.66
N ASP A 133 11.86 8.18 -18.61
CA ASP A 133 11.05 9.10 -19.40
C ASP A 133 10.59 8.37 -20.66
N LEU A 134 9.28 8.40 -20.94
CA LEU A 134 8.71 7.82 -22.15
C LEU A 134 8.36 8.92 -23.15
N TYR A 135 9.00 8.89 -24.30
CA TYR A 135 8.71 9.78 -25.42
C TYR A 135 7.92 9.04 -26.50
N ALA A 136 6.96 9.72 -27.13
CA ALA A 136 6.30 9.26 -28.35
C ALA A 136 6.89 10.01 -29.55
N VAL A 137 7.39 9.26 -30.50
CA VAL A 137 7.95 9.71 -31.78
C VAL A 137 6.88 9.51 -32.85
N ARG A 138 6.53 10.59 -33.56
CA ARG A 138 5.54 10.59 -34.65
C ARG A 138 6.07 11.39 -35.84
N GLU A 139 5.44 11.24 -36.99
CA GLU A 139 5.70 12.11 -38.14
C GLU A 139 5.30 13.55 -37.76
N GLY A 140 6.30 14.38 -37.43
CA GLY A 140 6.10 15.78 -37.03
C GLY A 140 6.68 16.17 -35.67
N GLY A 141 7.17 15.22 -34.86
CA GLY A 141 7.80 15.59 -33.58
C GLY A 141 8.05 14.45 -32.60
N VAL A 142 8.65 14.81 -31.46
CA VAL A 142 8.89 13.93 -30.31
C VAL A 142 8.25 14.59 -29.09
N ASP A 143 7.28 13.91 -28.50
CA ASP A 143 6.56 14.40 -27.32
C ASP A 143 6.92 13.58 -26.09
N LEU A 144 7.23 14.24 -24.97
CA LEU A 144 7.33 13.55 -23.68
C LEU A 144 5.93 13.17 -23.20
N VAL A 145 5.65 11.88 -23.10
CA VAL A 145 4.33 11.34 -22.72
C VAL A 145 4.26 11.02 -21.24
N LEU A 146 5.30 10.35 -20.71
CA LEU A 146 5.37 9.99 -19.31
C LEU A 146 6.71 10.46 -18.73
N PRO A 147 6.72 11.53 -17.92
CA PRO A 147 7.91 11.91 -17.17
C PRO A 147 8.11 10.99 -15.95
N ALA A 148 9.33 10.49 -15.77
CA ALA A 148 9.79 9.76 -14.59
C ALA A 148 8.92 8.57 -14.13
N ALA A 149 8.33 7.84 -15.08
CA ALA A 149 7.54 6.64 -14.83
C ALA A 149 8.39 5.57 -14.12
N LEU A 150 7.85 4.98 -13.05
CA LEU A 150 8.56 4.00 -12.23
C LEU A 150 8.36 2.60 -12.81
N VAL A 151 9.45 1.87 -13.01
CA VAL A 151 9.40 0.49 -13.49
C VAL A 151 9.02 -0.42 -12.32
N ARG A 152 7.87 -1.10 -12.44
CA ARG A 152 7.41 -2.08 -11.45
C ARG A 152 7.79 -3.50 -11.82
N ALA A 153 7.81 -3.81 -13.12
CA ALA A 153 8.29 -5.08 -13.63
C ALA A 153 8.94 -4.88 -15.01
N GLY A 154 9.99 -5.64 -15.30
CA GLY A 154 10.67 -5.65 -16.60
C GLY A 154 11.37 -6.99 -16.80
N GLY A 155 11.56 -7.40 -18.05
CA GLY A 155 12.36 -8.58 -18.40
C GLY A 155 11.64 -9.94 -18.48
N GLY A 156 10.31 -9.95 -18.67
CA GLY A 156 9.62 -11.21 -18.96
C GLY A 156 9.90 -11.67 -20.39
N LYS A 157 10.78 -12.67 -20.60
CA LYS A 157 10.57 -13.55 -21.76
C LYS A 157 9.19 -14.15 -21.56
N ALA A 158 8.25 -13.81 -22.43
CA ALA A 158 7.01 -14.56 -22.52
C ALA A 158 7.42 -16.02 -22.72
N GLU A 159 7.07 -16.86 -21.76
CA GLU A 159 7.34 -18.29 -21.81
C GLU A 159 6.70 -18.82 -23.09
N GLU A 160 7.55 -19.36 -23.97
CA GLU A 160 7.28 -19.67 -25.39
C GLU A 160 6.22 -20.78 -25.59
N ASP A 161 5.61 -21.27 -24.52
CA ASP A 161 4.71 -22.42 -24.50
C ASP A 161 3.23 -22.09 -24.73
N ASN A 162 2.86 -20.81 -24.92
CA ASN A 162 1.49 -20.44 -25.28
C ASN A 162 1.42 -19.40 -26.42
N PRO A 163 1.30 -19.85 -27.69
CA PRO A 163 1.20 -18.96 -28.85
C PRO A 163 -0.12 -18.16 -28.93
N GLN A 164 -1.03 -18.29 -27.96
CA GLN A 164 -2.26 -17.49 -27.84
C GLN A 164 -2.18 -16.39 -26.77
N ALA A 165 -1.11 -16.34 -25.98
CA ALA A 165 -0.76 -15.15 -25.20
C ALA A 165 0.12 -14.27 -26.09
N GLY A 166 -0.41 -13.14 -26.57
CA GLY A 166 0.31 -12.20 -27.44
C GLY A 166 1.72 -11.93 -26.94
N GLY A 167 2.69 -12.50 -27.65
CA GLY A 167 4.09 -12.55 -27.26
C GLY A 167 4.74 -11.16 -27.23
N GLY A 168 5.42 -10.90 -26.11
CA GLY A 168 6.38 -9.82 -25.99
C GLY A 168 6.46 -9.34 -24.56
N GLY A 169 7.67 -9.41 -24.00
CA GLY A 169 7.95 -8.98 -22.63
C GLY A 169 7.65 -7.50 -22.43
N GLY A 170 6.44 -7.21 -21.98
CA GLY A 170 6.02 -5.85 -21.66
C GLY A 170 6.66 -5.38 -20.35
N VAL A 171 7.27 -4.20 -20.38
CA VAL A 171 7.66 -3.48 -19.16
C VAL A 171 6.39 -2.88 -18.54
N ILE A 172 6.23 -3.09 -17.23
CA ILE A 172 5.12 -2.52 -16.46
C ILE A 172 5.61 -1.26 -15.77
N LEU A 173 4.92 -0.15 -16.03
CA LEU A 173 5.19 1.15 -15.45
C LEU A 173 4.11 1.53 -14.46
N GLU A 174 4.52 2.07 -13.33
CA GLU A 174 3.66 2.89 -12.47
C GLU A 174 3.71 4.33 -12.95
N ILE A 175 2.51 4.88 -13.18
CA ILE A 175 2.29 6.27 -13.60
C ILE A 175 1.21 6.91 -12.74
N ASP A 176 1.17 8.24 -12.76
CA ASP A 176 0.07 9.00 -12.19
C ASP A 176 -1.23 8.75 -12.99
N GLU A 177 -2.37 8.62 -12.31
CA GLU A 177 -3.66 8.41 -12.96
C GLU A 177 -4.01 9.55 -13.94
N THR A 178 -3.57 10.79 -13.66
CA THR A 178 -3.76 11.94 -14.54
C THR A 178 -2.97 11.85 -15.85
N ALA A 179 -1.92 11.03 -15.90
CA ALA A 179 -1.08 10.83 -17.08
C ALA A 179 -1.65 9.75 -18.03
N VAL A 180 -2.67 8.98 -17.60
CA VAL A 180 -3.29 7.91 -18.38
C VAL A 180 -3.85 8.40 -19.72
N PRO A 181 -4.59 9.52 -19.81
CA PRO A 181 -5.13 9.99 -21.08
C PRO A 181 -4.04 10.33 -22.09
N ALA A 182 -2.94 10.96 -21.65
CA ALA A 182 -1.80 11.28 -22.50
C ALA A 182 -1.14 10.01 -23.06
N TYR A 183 -0.99 8.99 -22.21
CA TYR A 183 -0.47 7.68 -22.60
C TYR A 183 -1.37 6.97 -23.63
N LEU A 184 -2.68 6.90 -23.36
CA LEU A 184 -3.64 6.26 -24.27
C LEU A 184 -3.73 6.98 -25.62
N ASN A 185 -3.71 8.32 -25.62
CA ASN A 185 -3.70 9.11 -26.84
C ASN A 185 -2.42 8.86 -27.67
N ALA A 186 -1.28 8.68 -27.02
CA ALA A 186 -0.04 8.36 -27.70
C ALA A 186 -0.05 6.97 -28.34
N ILE A 187 -0.64 5.97 -27.66
CA ILE A 187 -0.84 4.62 -28.22
C ILE A 187 -1.79 4.67 -29.42
N ALA A 188 -2.95 5.32 -29.24
CA ALA A 188 -3.98 5.41 -30.28
C ALA A 188 -3.47 6.14 -31.54
N GLY A 189 -2.56 7.10 -31.37
CA GLY A 189 -1.91 7.81 -32.47
C GLY A 189 -0.84 7.01 -33.22
N GLY A 190 -0.60 5.73 -32.87
CA GLY A 190 0.38 4.87 -33.55
C GLY A 190 1.83 5.32 -33.37
N GLY A 191 2.12 6.13 -32.35
CA GLY A 191 3.46 6.65 -32.09
C GLY A 191 4.44 5.53 -31.75
N ARG A 192 5.67 5.64 -32.25
CA ARG A 192 6.79 4.79 -31.78
C ARG A 192 7.26 5.33 -30.45
N PHE A 193 7.46 4.48 -29.46
CA PHE A 193 7.90 4.94 -28.15
C PHE A 193 9.40 4.76 -27.95
N LEU A 194 10.04 5.75 -27.35
CA LEU A 194 11.43 5.74 -26.93
C LEU A 194 11.48 5.90 -25.41
N ALA A 195 12.11 4.95 -24.71
CA ALA A 195 12.35 5.04 -23.27
C ALA A 195 13.76 5.55 -23.00
N VAL A 196 13.88 6.54 -22.11
CA VAL A 196 15.15 7.09 -21.65
C VAL A 196 15.26 6.82 -20.15
N LEU A 197 16.30 6.10 -19.73
CA LEU A 197 16.56 5.82 -18.32
C LEU A 197 17.02 7.09 -17.60
N ARG A 198 16.36 7.43 -16.49
CA ARG A 198 16.81 8.51 -15.62
C ARG A 198 17.87 8.02 -14.65
N PRO A 199 18.87 8.86 -14.32
CA PRO A 199 19.76 8.56 -13.21
C PRO A 199 18.94 8.46 -11.92
N ILE A 200 19.42 7.63 -10.99
CA ILE A 200 18.90 7.58 -9.62
C ILE A 200 19.25 8.93 -9.00
N ALA A 201 18.37 9.92 -9.13
CA ALA A 201 18.44 11.11 -8.32
C ALA A 201 18.13 10.65 -6.90
N GLU A 202 19.09 10.85 -5.97
CA GLU A 202 18.76 10.89 -4.55
C GLU A 202 17.65 11.94 -4.42
N GLU A 203 16.42 11.49 -4.16
CA GLU A 203 15.42 12.37 -3.57
C GLU A 203 16.04 12.81 -2.25
N LYS A 204 16.71 13.98 -2.26
CA LYS A 204 16.96 14.76 -1.07
C LYS A 204 15.56 14.95 -0.48
N GLY A 205 15.22 14.11 0.50
CA GLY A 205 14.02 14.29 1.31
C GLY A 205 13.99 15.74 1.80
N PRO A 206 12.81 16.30 2.11
CA PRO A 206 12.69 17.70 2.50
C PRO A 206 13.81 18.02 3.50
N GLU A 207 14.73 18.87 3.05
CA GLU A 207 15.87 19.29 3.85
C GLU A 207 15.25 20.00 5.05
N ILE A 208 15.15 19.27 6.16
CA ILE A 208 14.74 19.84 7.45
C ILE A 208 15.86 20.81 7.75
N ASN A 209 15.67 22.06 7.35
CA ASN A 209 16.59 23.12 7.66
C ASN A 209 16.71 23.15 9.19
N PRO A 210 17.86 22.79 9.78
CA PRO A 210 18.02 22.87 11.23
C PRO A 210 18.15 24.33 11.69
N ALA A 211 18.23 25.29 10.76
CA ALA A 211 18.00 26.69 11.06
C ALA A 211 16.48 26.95 11.04
N GLY A 212 15.90 27.00 12.24
CA GLY A 212 14.54 27.51 12.43
C GLY A 212 14.37 28.91 11.81
N PRO A 213 13.13 29.38 11.64
CA PRO A 213 12.88 30.75 11.19
C PRO A 213 13.64 31.71 12.09
N GLU A 214 14.48 32.57 11.48
CA GLU A 214 15.11 33.66 12.18
C GLU A 214 14.02 34.44 12.93
N PRO A 215 14.24 34.81 14.22
CA PRO A 215 13.24 35.51 14.98
C PRO A 215 12.93 36.84 14.28
N GLU A 216 11.67 36.98 13.86
CA GLU A 216 11.13 38.25 13.40
C GLU A 216 11.51 39.34 14.41
N THR A 217 12.21 40.33 13.90
CA THR A 217 12.68 41.46 14.69
C THR A 217 11.44 42.20 15.17
N PHE A 218 11.18 42.17 16.47
CA PHE A 218 10.10 42.93 17.10
C PHE A 218 10.25 44.41 16.75
N GLU A 219 9.42 44.90 15.81
CA GLU A 219 9.22 46.33 15.62
C GLU A 219 8.65 46.92 16.91
N LYS A 220 9.31 47.98 17.39
CA LYS A 220 8.92 48.68 18.61
C LYS A 220 7.51 49.29 18.45
N PRO A 221 6.70 49.37 19.53
CA PRO A 221 5.39 49.99 19.48
C PRO A 221 5.51 51.50 19.25
N VAL A 222 4.85 52.01 18.22
CA VAL A 222 4.63 53.45 18.01
C VAL A 222 3.55 53.92 18.99
N PRO A 223 3.76 55.02 19.76
CA PRO A 223 2.77 55.51 20.71
C PRO A 223 1.60 56.22 20.00
N PRO A 224 0.40 56.25 20.62
CA PRO A 224 -0.79 56.80 20.01
C PRO A 224 -0.99 58.29 20.32
N GLY A 225 -1.40 59.03 19.29
CA GLY A 225 -2.14 60.28 19.43
C GLY A 225 -1.45 61.49 18.81
N GLU A 226 -2.05 62.09 17.77
CA GLU A 226 -2.75 63.39 17.88
C GLU A 226 -3.19 63.93 16.50
N GLY A 227 -4.44 64.41 16.43
CA GLY A 227 -4.91 65.44 15.48
C GLY A 227 -5.29 64.97 14.07
N GLN A 228 -6.59 64.89 13.72
CA GLN A 228 -7.33 65.97 13.03
C GLN A 228 -6.89 66.15 11.55
N GLN A 229 -7.75 65.95 10.54
CA GLN A 229 -9.00 66.69 10.36
C GLN A 229 -9.95 65.99 9.36
N ALA A 230 -11.21 66.38 9.49
CA ALA A 230 -12.38 65.82 8.86
C ALA A 230 -12.75 66.53 7.53
N THR A 231 -13.12 65.72 6.52
CA THR A 231 -14.21 65.90 5.50
C THR A 231 -14.23 67.15 4.58
N PRO A 232 -15.14 67.29 3.58
CA PRO A 232 -16.03 66.32 2.87
C PRO A 232 -16.13 66.53 1.32
N THR A 233 -17.04 65.77 0.68
CA THR A 233 -17.80 66.13 -0.58
C THR A 233 -17.12 65.76 -1.89
N GLY A 234 -17.71 65.08 -2.88
CA GLY A 234 -19.08 64.67 -3.18
C GLY A 234 -19.11 63.87 -4.52
N PRO A 235 -20.28 63.56 -5.09
CA PRO A 235 -20.53 62.41 -5.98
C PRO A 235 -20.64 62.76 -7.48
N GLN A 236 -20.56 61.74 -8.36
CA GLN A 236 -21.19 61.64 -9.70
C GLN A 236 -20.81 60.27 -10.34
N THR A 237 -21.71 59.27 -10.36
CA THR A 237 -22.73 58.93 -11.39
C THR A 237 -22.15 58.25 -12.66
N PRO A 238 -22.70 57.09 -13.09
CA PRO A 238 -22.32 56.37 -14.30
C PRO A 238 -23.21 56.72 -15.51
N GLU A 239 -22.69 56.78 -16.74
CA GLU A 239 -23.53 56.79 -17.96
C GLU A 239 -22.75 56.56 -19.28
N GLY A 240 -23.42 55.90 -20.24
CA GLY A 240 -23.04 55.79 -21.67
C GLY A 240 -22.43 54.44 -22.05
N GLU A 241 -23.11 53.42 -22.59
CA GLU A 241 -24.12 53.32 -23.66
C GLU A 241 -23.57 53.41 -25.10
N GLN A 242 -23.59 52.25 -25.77
CA GLN A 242 -23.83 51.92 -27.21
C GLN A 242 -23.04 52.57 -28.37
N GLU A 243 -22.45 51.70 -29.22
CA GLU A 243 -22.59 51.62 -30.70
C GLU A 243 -21.78 50.37 -31.15
N VAL A 244 -22.23 49.29 -31.80
CA VAL A 244 -23.26 48.94 -32.81
C VAL A 244 -23.03 49.51 -34.21
N ARG A 245 -22.27 48.72 -35.00
CA ARG A 245 -22.37 48.44 -36.46
C ARG A 245 -21.82 49.48 -37.44
N PRO A 246 -21.63 49.11 -38.74
CA PRO A 246 -21.72 47.80 -39.38
C PRO A 246 -20.37 47.21 -39.83
#